data_AF-A0A7K1SQD7-F1
#
_entry.id   AF-A0A7K1SQD7-F1
#
_cell.length_a   1.000
_cell.length_b   1.000
_cell.length_c   1.000
_cell.angle_alpha   90.00
_cell.angle_beta   90.00
_cell.angle_gamma   90.00
#
_symmetry.space_group_name_H-M   'P 1'
#
loop_
_entity.id
_entity.type
_entity.pdbx_description
1 polymer ?
#
loop_
_entity_poly.entity_id
_entity_poly.type
_entity_poly.pdbx_seq_one_letter_code
_entity_poly.pdbx_strand_id
1 'polypeptide(L)' 'MTIIFNYLFTQTRDGFITRVPVRIQRGTLLEKGISLNALNLNGIDLHQWVGKSLDVDIQEGVHTISGLANQ' A
#
# COMPACT_ATOMS: atom_id res chain seq x y z
N MET A 1 10.53 -4.25 -7.45
CA MET A 1 9.85 -5.56 -7.65
C MET A 1 8.36 -5.34 -7.66
N THR A 2 7.56 -6.32 -8.07
CA THR A 2 6.10 -6.15 -8.19
C THR A 2 5.36 -7.03 -7.18
N ILE A 3 4.37 -6.47 -6.47
CA ILE A 3 3.59 -7.16 -5.44
C ILE A 3 2.10 -6.85 -5.63
N ILE A 4 1.24 -7.86 -5.48
CA ILE A 4 -0.21 -7.66 -5.53
C ILE A 4 -0.69 -6.84 -4.33
N PHE A 5 -1.58 -5.87 -4.56
CA PHE A 5 -2.14 -4.99 -3.52
C PHE A 5 -2.61 -5.74 -2.27
N ASN A 6 -3.32 -6.86 -2.46
CA ASN A 6 -3.89 -7.67 -1.38
C ASN A 6 -2.84 -8.32 -0.46
N TYR A 7 -1.57 -8.39 -0.88
CA TYR A 7 -0.48 -8.80 -0.01
C TYR A 7 -0.14 -7.71 1.00
N LEU A 8 -0.24 -6.44 0.60
CA LEU A 8 0.14 -5.27 1.39
C LEU A 8 -1.03 -4.77 2.24
N PHE A 9 -2.26 -4.90 1.76
CA PHE A 9 -3.46 -4.37 2.40
C PHE A 9 -4.60 -5.39 2.46
N THR A 10 -5.37 -5.34 3.52
CA THR A 10 -6.67 -5.99 3.64
C THR A 10 -7.74 -4.92 3.50
N GLN A 11 -8.67 -5.10 2.57
CA GLN A 11 -9.84 -4.23 2.47
C GLN A 11 -10.80 -4.49 3.63
N THR A 12 -11.29 -3.42 4.24
CA THR A 12 -12.32 -3.44 5.29
C THR A 12 -13.57 -2.73 4.79
N ARG A 13 -14.62 -2.66 5.63
CA ARG A 13 -15.84 -1.93 5.31
C ARG A 13 -15.58 -0.43 5.09
N ASP A 14 -14.64 0.14 5.85
CA ASP A 14 -14.42 1.58 5.94
C ASP A 14 -13.11 2.04 5.27
N GLY A 15 -12.34 1.11 4.69
CA GLY A 15 -11.09 1.40 4.01
C GLY A 15 -10.15 0.21 3.93
N PHE A 16 -8.93 0.36 4.46
CA PHE A 16 -7.86 -0.63 4.32
C PHE A 16 -7.07 -0.77 5.62
N ILE A 17 -6.52 -1.96 5.86
CA ILE A 17 -5.55 -2.22 6.95
C ILE A 17 -4.26 -2.71 6.33
N THR A 18 -3.12 -2.15 6.74
CA THR A 18 -1.79 -2.63 6.34
C THR A 18 -1.52 -4.03 6.91
N ARG A 19 -1.06 -4.96 6.06
CA ARG A 19 -0.68 -6.33 6.46
C ARG A 19 0.79 -6.46 6.83
N VAL A 20 1.61 -5.53 6.33
CA VAL A 20 3.06 -5.43 6.52
C VAL A 20 3.43 -3.95 6.72
N PRO A 21 4.65 -3.63 7.17
CA PRO A 21 5.16 -2.26 7.14
C PRO A 21 5.24 -1.75 5.70
N VAL A 22 4.53 -0.65 5.42
CA VAL A 22 4.39 -0.06 4.08
C VAL A 22 4.73 1.42 4.12
N ARG A 23 5.45 1.89 3.11
CA ARG A 23 5.52 3.32 2.77
C ARG A 23 4.83 3.53 1.44
N ILE A 24 3.91 4.49 1.38
CA ILE A 24 3.35 4.93 0.10
C ILE A 24 4.25 6.07 -0.40
N GLN A 25 4.90 5.85 -1.54
CA GLN A 25 5.99 6.69 -2.04
C GLN A 25 7.07 6.88 -0.95
N ARG A 26 7.77 8.02 -0.93
CA ARG A 26 8.71 8.40 0.15
C ARG A 26 8.00 9.03 1.36
N GLY A 27 6.73 8.69 1.56
CA GLY A 27 5.90 9.23 2.63
C GLY A 27 6.12 8.55 3.99
N THR A 28 5.18 8.79 4.90
CA THR A 28 5.18 8.21 6.25
C THR A 28 5.20 6.68 6.22
N LEU A 29 5.98 6.09 7.12
CA LEU A 29 5.94 4.65 7.37
C LEU A 29 4.63 4.28 8.07
N LEU A 30 3.90 3.37 7.45
CA LEU A 30 2.70 2.77 7.99
C LEU A 30 3.07 1.39 8.53
N GLU A 31 3.10 1.27 9.85
CA GLU A 31 3.32 -0.01 10.50
C GLU A 31 2.20 -1.00 10.14
N LYS A 32 2.45 -2.29 10.38
CA LYS A 32 1.44 -3.33 10.24
C LYS A 32 0.24 -3.06 11.17
N GLY A 33 -0.98 -3.24 10.66
CA GLY A 33 -2.22 -3.08 11.43
C GLY A 33 -2.78 -1.65 11.45
N ILE A 34 -2.12 -0.71 10.79
CA ILE A 34 -2.63 0.66 10.65
C ILE A 34 -3.84 0.66 9.73
N SER A 35 -4.92 1.25 10.23
CA SER A 35 -6.15 1.47 9.47
C SER A 35 -6.05 2.76 8.67
N LEU A 36 -6.41 2.68 7.40
CA LEU A 36 -6.43 3.78 6.45
C LEU A 36 -7.85 3.94 5.93
N ASN A 37 -8.31 5.18 5.80
CA ASN A 37 -9.48 5.45 4.97
C ASN A 37 -9.10 5.31 3.48
N ALA A 38 -10.11 5.34 2.61
CA ALA A 38 -9.96 5.26 1.15
C ALA A 38 -8.96 6.27 0.54
N LEU A 39 -8.87 7.45 1.14
CA LEU A 39 -8.13 8.63 0.68
C LEU A 39 -7.01 8.96 1.67
N ASN A 40 -6.03 8.08 1.83
CA ASN A 40 -4.98 8.29 2.81
C ASN A 40 -3.59 8.45 2.21
N LEU A 41 -2.89 9.43 2.82
CA LEU A 41 -1.53 9.90 2.59
C LEU A 41 -1.25 10.37 1.17
N ASN A 42 -1.25 11.70 1.02
CA ASN A 42 -0.86 12.44 -0.19
C ASN A 42 -1.88 12.41 -1.34
N GLY A 43 -3.16 12.18 -1.05
CA GLY A 43 -4.24 12.27 -2.05
C GLY A 43 -4.34 11.06 -2.99
N ILE A 44 -3.71 9.94 -2.64
CA ILE A 44 -3.81 8.69 -3.39
C ILE A 44 -5.09 7.96 -2.97
N ASP A 45 -5.92 7.62 -3.95
CA ASP A 45 -7.07 6.75 -3.76
C ASP A 45 -6.66 5.28 -3.87
N LEU A 46 -6.60 4.59 -2.74
CA LEU A 46 -6.17 3.20 -2.65
C LEU A 46 -7.17 2.23 -3.32
N HIS A 47 -8.42 2.64 -3.55
CA HIS A 47 -9.38 1.80 -4.29
C HIS A 47 -8.93 1.55 -5.72
N GLN A 48 -8.22 2.50 -6.33
CA GLN A 48 -7.70 2.35 -7.69
C GLN A 48 -6.64 1.27 -7.82
N TRP A 49 -6.07 0.82 -6.69
CA TRP A 49 -5.00 -0.16 -6.62
C TRP A 49 -5.51 -1.56 -6.24
N VAL A 50 -6.77 -1.69 -5.79
CA VAL A 50 -7.35 -2.97 -5.39
C VAL A 50 -7.28 -3.97 -6.54
N GLY A 51 -6.71 -5.15 -6.25
CA GLY A 51 -6.52 -6.22 -7.23
C GLY A 51 -5.39 -5.99 -8.23
N LYS A 52 -4.70 -4.85 -8.20
CA LYS A 52 -3.59 -4.54 -9.10
C LYS A 52 -2.24 -4.94 -8.52
N SER A 53 -1.28 -5.06 -9.41
CA SER A 53 0.14 -5.20 -9.12
C SER A 53 0.76 -3.81 -8.90
N LEU A 54 1.54 -3.68 -7.83
CA LEU A 54 2.23 -2.45 -7.45
C LEU A 54 3.73 -2.60 -7.58
N ASP A 55 4.40 -1.54 -8.01
CA ASP A 55 5.85 -1.44 -7.93
C ASP A 55 6.26 -1.09 -6.51
N VAL A 56 7.08 -1.96 -5.94
CA VAL A 56 7.53 -1.91 -4.55
C VAL A 56 9.04 -2.10 -4.48
N ASP A 57 9.68 -1.31 -3.63
CA ASP A 57 11.04 -1.55 -3.16
C ASP A 57 11.01 -2.07 -1.72
N ILE A 58 11.80 -3.11 -1.41
CA ILE A 58 11.84 -3.70 -0.06
C ILE A 58 13.21 -3.44 0.55
N GLN A 59 13.23 -2.69 1.65
CA GLN A 59 14.43 -2.43 2.43
C GLN A 59 14.13 -2.70 3.90
N GLU A 60 14.93 -3.56 4.53
CA GLU A 60 14.79 -3.89 5.97
C GLU A 60 13.37 -4.31 6.38
N GLY A 61 12.65 -4.99 5.48
CA GLY A 61 11.26 -5.44 5.70
C GLY A 61 10.17 -4.37 5.46
N VAL A 62 10.55 -3.15 5.10
CA VAL A 62 9.62 -2.07 4.73
C VAL A 62 9.33 -2.11 3.23
N HIS A 63 8.05 -2.13 2.88
CA HIS A 63 7.56 -2.19 1.50
C HIS A 63 7.23 -0.77 1.01
N THR A 64 8.12 -0.18 0.23
CA THR A 64 7.96 1.17 -0.31
C THR A 64 7.30 1.12 -1.68
N ILE A 65 6.03 1.51 -1.77
CA ILE A 65 5.23 1.52 -3.01
C ILE A 65 5.57 2.76 -3.83
N SER A 66 6.10 2.61 -5.03
CA SER A 66 6.35 3.72 -5.95
C SER A 66 5.18 4.04 -6.88
N GLY A 67 4.28 3.08 -7.13
CA GLY A 67 3.11 3.25 -7.98
C GLY A 67 2.48 1.93 -8.44
N LEU A 68 1.69 1.99 -9.50
CA LEU A 68 1.20 0.80 -10.22
C LEU A 68 2.34 0.21 -11.05
N ALA A 69 2.42 -1.11 -11.09
CA ALA A 69 3.29 -1.77 -12.06
C ALA A 69 2.74 -1.56 -13.47
N ASN A 70 3.58 -1.05 -14.36
CA ASN A 70 3.27 -0.98 -15.79
C ASN A 70 3.45 -2.39 -16.39
N GLN A 71 2.41 -3.22 -16.35
CA GLN A 71 2.38 -4.49 -17.08
C GLN A 71 1.09 -4.60 -17.89
#